data_AF-A0A1C4UW49-F1
#
_entry.id   AF-A0A1C4UW49-F1
#
_cell.length_a   1.000
_cell.length_b   1.000
_cell.length_c   1.000
_cell.angle_alpha   90.00
_cell.angle_beta   90.00
_cell.angle_gamma   90.00
#
_symmetry.space_group_name_H-M   'P 1'
#
loop_
_entity.id
_entity.type
_entity.pdbx_description
1 polymer ?
#
loop_
_entity_poly.entity_id
_entity_poly.type
_entity_poly.pdbx_seq_one_letter_code
_entity_poly.pdbx_strand_id
1 'polypeptide(L)'
;MPADPRAVLTRPAPPPDETLAYGDHPDQIVDLRRPAGDAPARPLVAVLHGGFWRAEYDRTHTGPLAAALAALGWPVAQLEYRRTGQPGGGWPGTLTDVLAGVAALPALAARALPGRVAAGPPLLLGHSAGGHLALYVAAHAPATVRGVLALAPVADLAEAYRLDLDGGAVAALLGGGPAEHPDRYAAADPRELVPLRTRTVIVHGVQDQQVPVTISRGYTAAAGAEVSLVELPECEHFGLIDPESAAWPRVRDALQSLHKDQ
;
A
#
# COMPACT_ATOMS: atom_id res chain seq x y z
N MET A 1 22.22 1.08 -19.65
CA MET A 1 20.86 0.52 -19.72
C MET A 1 20.24 0.73 -18.35
N PRO A 2 19.06 1.35 -18.22
CA PRO A 2 18.32 1.28 -16.97
C PRO A 2 18.12 -0.20 -16.61
N ALA A 3 18.19 -0.54 -15.33
CA ALA A 3 17.85 -1.89 -14.88
C ALA A 3 16.40 -2.21 -15.30
N ASP A 4 16.12 -3.47 -15.68
CA ASP A 4 14.74 -3.91 -15.89
C ASP A 4 14.00 -3.79 -14.54
N PRO A 5 13.00 -2.90 -14.41
CA PRO A 5 12.32 -2.69 -13.14
C PRO A 5 11.65 -3.95 -12.61
N ARG A 6 11.31 -4.92 -13.48
CA ARG A 6 10.75 -6.21 -13.05
C ARG A 6 11.74 -7.05 -12.26
N ALA A 7 13.04 -6.79 -12.37
CA ALA A 7 14.05 -7.49 -11.59
C ALA A 7 13.81 -7.36 -10.07
N VAL A 8 13.14 -6.28 -9.62
CA VAL A 8 12.75 -6.09 -8.22
C VAL A 8 11.92 -7.24 -7.67
N LEU A 9 11.07 -7.85 -8.52
CA LEU A 9 10.16 -8.93 -8.12
C LEU A 9 10.91 -10.21 -7.70
N THR A 10 12.14 -10.37 -8.17
CA THR A 10 13.00 -11.52 -7.86
C THR A 10 14.21 -11.15 -7.02
N ARG A 11 14.43 -9.85 -6.76
CA ARG A 11 15.61 -9.38 -6.03
C ARG A 11 15.46 -9.74 -4.54
N PRO A 12 16.42 -10.47 -3.96
CA PRO A 12 16.36 -10.80 -2.54
C PRO A 12 16.45 -9.53 -1.69
N ALA A 13 15.68 -9.51 -0.61
CA ALA A 13 15.79 -8.50 0.44
C ALA A 13 16.30 -9.15 1.73
N PRO A 14 17.02 -8.41 2.60
CA PRO A 14 17.35 -8.91 3.93
C PRO A 14 16.08 -9.36 4.69
N PRO A 15 16.16 -10.37 5.55
CA PRO A 15 15.03 -10.74 6.41
C PRO A 15 14.60 -9.54 7.29
N PRO A 16 13.37 -9.53 7.80
CA PRO A 16 12.94 -8.56 8.80
C PRO A 16 13.70 -8.76 10.12
N ASP A 17 13.72 -7.74 10.97
CA ASP A 17 14.30 -7.84 12.32
C ASP A 17 13.36 -8.63 13.25
N GLU A 18 12.06 -8.43 13.11
CA GLU A 18 11.02 -9.16 13.84
C GLU A 18 9.80 -9.43 12.95
N THR A 19 9.13 -10.56 13.17
CA THR A 19 7.79 -10.84 12.63
C THR A 19 6.83 -11.03 13.80
N LEU A 20 5.76 -10.25 13.84
CA LEU A 20 4.77 -10.27 14.92
C LEU A 20 3.37 -10.53 14.37
N ALA A 21 2.55 -11.25 15.14
CA ALA A 21 1.14 -11.41 14.83
C ALA A 21 0.33 -10.21 15.32
N TYR A 22 -0.66 -9.79 14.52
CA TYR A 22 -1.71 -8.85 14.91
C TYR A 22 -3.09 -9.51 15.04
N GLY A 23 -3.20 -10.81 14.70
CA GLY A 23 -4.40 -11.63 14.85
C GLY A 23 -4.06 -13.12 14.83
N ASP A 24 -5.09 -13.97 14.85
CA ASP A 24 -4.95 -15.42 15.01
C ASP A 24 -4.63 -16.16 13.70
N HIS A 25 -4.93 -15.56 12.54
CA HIS A 25 -4.64 -16.19 11.26
C HIS A 25 -3.14 -16.13 10.93
N PRO A 26 -2.55 -17.15 10.27
CA PRO A 26 -1.12 -17.15 9.92
C PRO A 26 -0.66 -15.95 9.06
N ASP A 27 -1.55 -15.44 8.22
CA ASP A 27 -1.32 -14.23 7.41
C ASP A 27 -1.69 -12.92 8.13
N GLN A 28 -2.12 -12.96 9.40
CA GLN A 28 -2.32 -11.76 10.21
C GLN A 28 -1.03 -11.39 10.95
N ILE A 29 0.01 -11.11 10.16
CA ILE A 29 1.37 -10.82 10.63
C ILE A 29 1.92 -9.52 10.06
N VAL A 30 2.94 -8.99 10.73
CA VAL A 30 3.72 -7.83 10.30
C VAL A 30 5.21 -8.12 10.44
N ASP A 31 5.95 -7.78 9.40
CA ASP A 31 7.42 -7.77 9.42
C ASP A 31 7.91 -6.36 9.77
N LEU A 32 8.67 -6.24 10.84
CA LEU A 32 9.25 -4.98 11.32
C LEU A 32 10.72 -4.87 10.93
N ARG A 33 11.10 -3.68 10.49
CA ARG A 33 12.48 -3.32 10.17
C ARG A 33 12.91 -2.09 10.94
N ARG A 34 14.07 -2.20 11.59
CA ARG A 34 14.71 -1.13 12.34
C ARG A 34 15.27 -0.08 11.36
N PRO A 35 15.03 1.22 11.62
CA PRO A 35 15.67 2.27 10.83
C PRO A 35 17.19 2.26 11.03
N ALA A 36 17.95 2.51 9.96
CA ALA A 36 19.38 2.73 10.04
C ALA A 36 19.73 4.05 10.74
N GLY A 37 20.94 4.13 11.30
CA GLY A 37 21.45 5.29 12.03
C GLY A 37 20.84 5.49 13.41
N ASP A 38 21.15 6.62 14.04
CA ASP A 38 20.71 6.99 15.40
C ASP A 38 19.86 8.28 15.41
N ALA A 39 19.23 8.59 14.28
CA ALA A 39 18.33 9.73 14.18
C ALA A 39 17.14 9.60 15.16
N PRO A 40 16.51 10.73 15.56
CA PRO A 40 15.33 10.71 16.41
C PRO A 40 14.22 9.82 15.85
N ALA A 41 13.34 9.35 16.75
CA ALA A 41 12.20 8.54 16.39
C ALA A 41 11.35 9.19 15.28
N ARG A 42 10.96 8.39 14.28
CA ARG A 42 10.16 8.85 13.13
C ARG A 42 8.81 8.15 13.07
N PRO A 43 7.82 8.73 12.36
CA PRO A 43 6.62 8.00 11.99
C PRO A 43 6.93 6.62 11.42
N LEU A 44 6.17 5.61 11.84
CA LEU A 44 6.19 4.29 11.21
C LEU A 44 5.70 4.39 9.78
N VAL A 45 6.38 3.73 8.84
CA VAL A 45 5.90 3.54 7.47
C VAL A 45 5.35 2.12 7.35
N ALA A 46 4.03 2.01 7.19
CA ALA A 46 3.36 0.74 6.97
C ALA A 46 3.27 0.46 5.47
N VAL A 47 3.91 -0.61 5.01
CA VAL A 47 3.94 -1.01 3.61
C VAL A 47 2.86 -2.08 3.36
N LEU A 48 1.94 -1.79 2.44
CA LEU A 48 0.91 -2.71 1.97
C LEU A 48 1.27 -3.18 0.55
N HIS A 49 1.44 -4.49 0.38
CA HIS A 49 1.94 -5.06 -0.87
C HIS A 49 0.87 -5.13 -1.98
N GLY A 50 1.33 -5.25 -3.22
CA GLY A 50 0.48 -5.45 -4.40
C GLY A 50 0.13 -6.91 -4.66
N GLY A 51 -0.06 -7.26 -5.93
CA GLY A 51 -0.36 -8.63 -6.36
C GLY A 51 -1.85 -8.97 -6.47
N PHE A 52 -2.68 -7.97 -6.79
CA PHE A 52 -4.12 -8.16 -7.03
C PHE A 52 -4.85 -8.94 -5.92
N TRP A 53 -4.40 -8.76 -4.68
CA TRP A 53 -4.92 -9.44 -3.48
C TRP A 53 -4.82 -10.96 -3.52
N ARG A 54 -4.09 -11.54 -4.48
CA ARG A 54 -4.06 -12.98 -4.69
C ARG A 54 -3.00 -13.67 -3.85
N ALA A 55 -3.27 -14.92 -3.47
CA ALA A 55 -2.44 -15.68 -2.54
C ALA A 55 -1.00 -15.93 -3.03
N GLU A 56 -0.75 -15.80 -4.34
CA GLU A 56 0.55 -15.95 -4.99
C GLU A 56 1.57 -14.88 -4.55
N TYR A 57 1.10 -13.73 -4.05
CA TYR A 57 1.94 -12.62 -3.64
C TYR A 57 1.72 -12.30 -2.16
N ASP A 58 2.79 -12.28 -1.39
CA ASP A 58 2.78 -11.90 0.03
C ASP A 58 3.59 -10.61 0.25
N ARG A 59 3.73 -10.18 1.50
CA ARG A 59 4.48 -8.96 1.85
C ARG A 59 5.92 -8.94 1.34
N THR A 60 6.54 -10.08 1.05
CA THR A 60 7.91 -10.15 0.52
C THR A 60 8.02 -9.52 -0.88
N HIS A 61 6.91 -9.39 -1.60
CA HIS A 61 6.81 -8.65 -2.87
C HIS A 61 7.36 -7.21 -2.79
N THR A 62 7.29 -6.58 -1.61
CA THR A 62 7.81 -5.24 -1.34
C THR A 62 9.10 -5.23 -0.50
N GLY A 63 9.76 -6.39 -0.36
CA GLY A 63 10.96 -6.56 0.44
C GLY A 63 12.08 -5.55 0.13
N PRO A 64 12.50 -5.39 -1.15
CA PRO A 64 13.53 -4.42 -1.52
C PRO A 64 13.15 -2.98 -1.17
N LEU A 65 11.90 -2.58 -1.42
CA LEU A 65 11.37 -1.26 -1.04
C LEU A 65 11.48 -1.05 0.48
N ALA A 66 10.99 -2.00 1.27
CA ALA A 66 10.99 -1.90 2.73
C ALA A 66 12.41 -1.84 3.30
N ALA A 67 13.34 -2.63 2.76
CA ALA A 67 14.75 -2.59 3.15
C ALA A 67 15.39 -1.24 2.82
N ALA A 68 15.11 -0.66 1.65
CA ALA A 68 15.64 0.64 1.27
C ALA A 68 15.07 1.78 2.12
N LEU A 69 13.78 1.73 2.48
CA LEU A 69 13.18 2.70 3.41
C LEU A 69 13.82 2.63 4.80
N ALA A 70 14.07 1.42 5.31
CA ALA A 70 14.78 1.21 6.57
C ALA A 70 16.22 1.77 6.50
N ALA A 71 16.93 1.55 5.39
CA ALA A 71 18.26 2.12 5.15
C ALA A 71 18.25 3.65 5.09
N LEU A 72 17.14 4.27 4.68
CA LEU A 72 16.92 5.73 4.73
C LEU A 72 16.49 6.23 6.13
N GLY A 73 16.53 5.36 7.14
CA GLY A 73 16.23 5.69 8.52
C GLY A 73 14.74 5.77 8.85
N TRP A 74 13.84 5.17 8.05
CA TRP A 74 12.43 5.00 8.44
C TRP A 74 12.23 3.70 9.20
N PRO A 75 11.49 3.68 10.34
CA PRO A 75 10.96 2.43 10.85
C PRO A 75 9.89 1.92 9.89
N VAL A 76 9.96 0.65 9.49
CA VAL A 76 9.07 0.07 8.48
C VAL A 76 8.33 -1.13 9.04
N ALA A 77 7.05 -1.25 8.69
CA ALA A 77 6.19 -2.38 8.97
C ALA A 77 5.59 -2.89 7.65
N GLN A 78 6.01 -4.06 7.17
CA GLN A 78 5.36 -4.70 6.02
C GLN A 78 4.20 -5.56 6.54
N LEU A 79 2.97 -5.13 6.25
CA LEU A 79 1.77 -5.80 6.73
C LEU A 79 1.37 -6.93 5.77
N GLU A 80 1.09 -8.10 6.33
CA GLU A 80 0.41 -9.20 5.64
C GLU A 80 -1.09 -9.14 5.88
N TYR A 81 -1.88 -9.76 5.02
CA TYR A 81 -3.33 -9.91 5.20
C TYR A 81 -3.82 -11.14 4.47
N ARG A 82 -4.99 -11.70 4.83
CA ARG A 82 -5.59 -12.79 4.03
C ARG A 82 -5.88 -12.35 2.60
N ARG A 83 -5.64 -13.25 1.65
CA ARG A 83 -5.65 -13.02 0.20
C ARG A 83 -6.69 -13.90 -0.49
N THR A 84 -7.19 -13.47 -1.64
CA THR A 84 -8.10 -14.28 -2.46
C THR A 84 -7.43 -15.60 -2.84
N GLY A 85 -8.19 -16.69 -2.79
CA GLY A 85 -7.67 -18.06 -2.93
C GLY A 85 -7.36 -18.74 -1.59
N GLN A 86 -7.37 -18.00 -0.48
CA GLN A 86 -7.27 -18.55 0.87
C GLN A 86 -8.63 -18.62 1.56
N PRO A 87 -8.84 -19.54 2.51
CA PRO A 87 -10.02 -19.54 3.36
C PRO A 87 -10.22 -18.20 4.07
N GLY A 88 -11.35 -17.55 3.79
CA GLY A 88 -11.69 -16.25 4.38
C GLY A 88 -10.88 -15.06 3.85
N GLY A 89 -10.13 -15.21 2.76
CA GLY A 89 -9.60 -14.07 2.00
C GLY A 89 -10.60 -13.54 0.98
N GLY A 90 -10.37 -12.32 0.49
CA GLY A 90 -11.37 -11.57 -0.27
C GLY A 90 -12.34 -10.83 0.64
N TRP A 91 -13.56 -10.59 0.17
CA TRP A 91 -14.59 -9.90 0.91
C TRP A 91 -15.19 -10.78 2.03
N PRO A 92 -15.29 -10.29 3.28
CA PRO A 92 -14.70 -9.04 3.79
C PRO A 92 -13.30 -9.23 4.40
N GLY A 93 -12.80 -10.46 4.49
CA GLY A 93 -11.62 -10.83 5.28
C GLY A 93 -10.36 -10.03 4.99
N THR A 94 -9.98 -9.85 3.71
CA THR A 94 -8.83 -9.02 3.31
C THR A 94 -8.95 -7.59 3.84
N LEU A 95 -10.15 -7.00 3.73
CA LEU A 95 -10.42 -5.63 4.14
C LEU A 95 -10.44 -5.48 5.66
N THR A 96 -11.00 -6.46 6.36
CA THR A 96 -10.98 -6.48 7.83
C THR A 96 -9.57 -6.68 8.39
N ASP A 97 -8.75 -7.47 7.71
CA ASP A 97 -7.38 -7.74 8.12
C ASP A 97 -6.50 -6.50 8.04
N VAL A 98 -6.60 -5.71 6.96
CA VAL A 98 -5.81 -4.49 6.85
C VAL A 98 -6.24 -3.41 7.85
N LEU A 99 -7.52 -3.30 8.16
CA LEU A 99 -8.01 -2.38 9.19
C LEU A 99 -7.47 -2.76 10.57
N ALA A 100 -7.58 -4.05 10.93
CA ALA A 100 -7.08 -4.56 12.21
C ALA A 100 -5.55 -4.44 12.31
N GLY A 101 -4.84 -4.81 11.24
CA GLY A 101 -3.39 -4.74 11.15
C GLY A 101 -2.88 -3.33 11.35
N VAL A 102 -3.37 -2.36 10.57
CA VAL A 102 -2.97 -0.94 10.69
C VAL A 102 -3.26 -0.40 12.08
N ALA A 103 -4.40 -0.74 12.69
CA ALA A 103 -4.75 -0.31 14.04
C ALA A 103 -3.80 -0.87 15.11
N ALA A 104 -3.25 -2.08 14.92
CA ALA A 104 -2.32 -2.72 15.85
C ALA A 104 -0.88 -2.18 15.74
N LEU A 105 -0.50 -1.64 14.58
CA LEU A 105 0.89 -1.26 14.28
C LEU A 105 1.55 -0.34 15.30
N PRO A 106 0.92 0.73 15.82
CA PRO A 106 1.59 1.62 16.78
C PRO A 106 2.06 0.88 18.03
N ALA A 107 1.24 -0.03 18.57
CA ALA A 107 1.57 -0.79 19.78
C ALA A 107 2.65 -1.86 19.49
N LEU A 108 2.51 -2.59 18.38
CA LEU A 108 3.48 -3.60 17.97
C LEU A 108 4.87 -2.99 17.72
N ALA A 109 4.93 -1.90 16.96
CA ALA A 109 6.17 -1.24 16.61
C ALA A 109 6.84 -0.55 17.81
N ALA A 110 6.06 0.05 18.72
CA ALA A 110 6.62 0.64 19.95
C ALA A 110 7.29 -0.41 20.86
N ARG A 111 6.75 -1.63 20.89
CA ARG A 111 7.31 -2.75 21.67
C ARG A 111 8.59 -3.31 21.05
N ALA A 112 8.58 -3.56 19.74
CA ALA A 112 9.70 -4.17 19.02
C ALA A 112 10.86 -3.20 18.75
N LEU A 113 10.56 -1.92 18.52
CA LEU A 113 11.53 -0.90 18.12
C LEU A 113 11.52 0.27 19.12
N PRO A 114 11.81 0.03 20.42
CA PRO A 114 11.71 1.05 21.46
C PRO A 114 12.63 2.23 21.18
N GLY A 115 12.09 3.45 21.29
CA GLY A 115 12.81 4.70 21.02
C GLY A 115 13.09 4.99 19.54
N ARG A 116 12.66 4.12 18.61
CA ARG A 116 12.88 4.31 17.16
C ARG A 116 11.64 4.76 16.40
N VAL A 117 10.46 4.59 16.99
CA VAL A 117 9.16 4.92 16.38
C VAL A 117 8.51 6.07 17.15
N ALA A 118 8.15 7.14 16.45
CA ALA A 118 7.42 8.25 17.03
C ALA A 118 5.98 7.84 17.32
N ALA A 119 5.40 8.35 18.41
CA ALA A 119 4.02 8.08 18.76
C ALA A 119 3.04 8.56 17.67
N GLY A 120 1.88 7.91 17.60
CA GLY A 120 0.78 8.24 16.69
C GLY A 120 0.66 7.30 15.49
N PRO A 121 -0.25 7.61 14.56
CA PRO A 121 -0.59 6.73 13.44
C PRO A 121 0.57 6.61 12.42
N PRO A 122 0.67 5.47 11.72
CA PRO A 122 1.66 5.30 10.64
C PRO A 122 1.35 6.14 9.41
N LEU A 123 2.37 6.39 8.60
CA LEU A 123 2.22 6.70 7.18
C LEU A 123 1.95 5.38 6.45
N LEU A 124 0.92 5.32 5.61
CA LEU A 124 0.68 4.15 4.78
C LEU A 124 1.37 4.33 3.43
N LEU A 125 2.09 3.31 2.98
CA LEU A 125 2.64 3.20 1.64
C LEU A 125 2.08 1.93 1.00
N GLY A 126 1.20 2.09 0.03
CA GLY A 126 0.57 0.96 -0.66
C GLY A 126 0.96 0.92 -2.12
N HIS A 127 1.30 -0.26 -2.66
CA HIS A 127 1.53 -0.45 -4.10
C HIS A 127 0.40 -1.24 -4.75
N SER A 128 -0.10 -0.79 -5.91
CA SER A 128 -1.11 -1.52 -6.68
C SER A 128 -2.36 -1.85 -5.86
N ALA A 129 -2.67 -3.13 -5.69
CA ALA A 129 -3.69 -3.65 -4.78
C ALA A 129 -3.51 -3.21 -3.31
N GLY A 130 -2.28 -3.03 -2.84
CA GLY A 130 -1.95 -2.43 -1.54
C GLY A 130 -2.19 -0.93 -1.49
N GLY A 131 -2.05 -0.25 -2.64
CA GLY A 131 -2.45 1.15 -2.80
C GLY A 131 -3.96 1.33 -2.63
N HIS A 132 -4.75 0.41 -3.20
CA HIS A 132 -6.18 0.30 -2.91
C HIS A 132 -6.45 0.14 -1.41
N LEU A 133 -5.76 -0.80 -0.74
CA LEU A 133 -5.98 -1.06 0.69
C LEU A 133 -5.59 0.14 1.57
N ALA A 134 -4.54 0.89 1.19
CA ALA A 134 -4.17 2.11 1.90
C ALA A 134 -5.25 3.20 1.80
N LEU A 135 -5.83 3.39 0.61
CA LEU A 135 -6.94 4.32 0.39
C LEU A 135 -8.20 3.87 1.15
N TYR A 136 -8.50 2.58 1.12
CA TYR A 136 -9.63 1.99 1.85
C TYR A 136 -9.53 2.23 3.37
N VAL A 137 -8.35 1.98 3.97
CA VAL A 137 -8.12 2.24 5.40
C VAL A 137 -8.24 3.72 5.71
N ALA A 138 -7.69 4.59 4.86
CA ALA A 138 -7.76 6.04 5.05
C ALA A 138 -9.20 6.59 4.98
N ALA A 139 -10.09 5.95 4.21
CA ALA A 139 -11.50 6.32 4.14
C ALA A 139 -12.30 5.85 5.37
N HIS A 140 -12.06 4.61 5.82
CA HIS A 140 -12.84 3.98 6.90
C HIS A 140 -12.33 4.33 8.31
N ALA A 141 -11.03 4.54 8.45
CA ALA A 141 -10.38 4.78 9.72
C ALA A 141 -9.35 5.92 9.61
N PRO A 142 -9.74 7.14 9.19
CA PRO A 142 -8.80 8.24 8.97
C PRO A 142 -7.96 8.58 10.21
N ALA A 143 -8.50 8.38 11.42
CA ALA A 143 -7.77 8.63 12.67
C ALA A 143 -6.59 7.66 12.91
N THR A 144 -6.55 6.51 12.22
CA THR A 144 -5.44 5.53 12.31
C THR A 144 -4.36 5.76 11.26
N VAL A 145 -4.48 6.81 10.44
CA VAL A 145 -3.56 7.08 9.33
C VAL A 145 -3.01 8.50 9.41
N ARG A 146 -1.68 8.64 9.37
CA ARG A 146 -1.01 9.95 9.34
C ARG A 146 -1.02 10.59 7.95
N GLY A 147 -0.99 9.77 6.91
CA GLY A 147 -0.97 10.15 5.50
C GLY A 147 -0.77 8.92 4.62
N VAL A 148 -1.07 9.05 3.32
CA VAL A 148 -0.99 7.94 2.36
C VAL A 148 -0.07 8.29 1.20
N LEU A 149 0.87 7.38 0.91
CA LEU A 149 1.60 7.31 -0.36
C LEU A 149 1.07 6.10 -1.14
N ALA A 150 0.27 6.34 -2.17
CA ALA A 150 -0.28 5.29 -3.00
C ALA A 150 0.50 5.20 -4.33
N LEU A 151 1.16 4.08 -4.56
CA LEU A 151 1.96 3.80 -5.76
C LEU A 151 1.10 3.00 -6.74
N ALA A 152 0.72 3.61 -7.86
CA ALA A 152 -0.16 3.02 -8.88
C ALA A 152 -1.40 2.28 -8.31
N PRO A 153 -2.24 2.91 -7.47
CA PRO A 153 -3.32 2.22 -6.78
C PRO A 153 -4.44 1.77 -7.72
N VAL A 154 -5.07 0.63 -7.41
CA VAL A 154 -6.38 0.25 -7.98
C VAL A 154 -7.49 1.07 -7.29
N ALA A 155 -7.59 2.36 -7.63
CA ALA A 155 -8.43 3.33 -6.93
C ALA A 155 -9.89 3.43 -7.44
N ASP A 156 -10.26 2.56 -8.37
CA ASP A 156 -11.61 2.43 -8.94
C ASP A 156 -11.84 0.95 -9.25
N LEU A 157 -12.49 0.24 -8.32
CA LEU A 157 -12.74 -1.19 -8.42
C LEU A 157 -13.77 -1.50 -9.51
N ALA A 158 -14.78 -0.66 -9.68
CA ALA A 158 -15.77 -0.83 -10.75
C ALA A 158 -15.12 -0.74 -12.14
N GLU A 159 -14.25 0.24 -12.37
CA GLU A 159 -13.50 0.37 -13.62
C GLU A 159 -12.46 -0.75 -13.79
N ALA A 160 -11.76 -1.13 -12.72
CA ALA A 160 -10.82 -2.25 -12.75
C ALA A 160 -11.51 -3.59 -13.07
N TYR A 161 -12.74 -3.80 -12.58
CA TYR A 161 -13.58 -4.94 -12.96
C TYR A 161 -13.98 -4.86 -14.44
N ARG A 162 -14.42 -3.68 -14.91
CA ARG A 162 -14.83 -3.48 -16.32
C ARG A 162 -13.68 -3.73 -17.30
N LEU A 163 -12.46 -3.37 -16.91
CA LEU A 163 -11.23 -3.60 -17.68
C LEU A 163 -10.68 -5.04 -17.54
N ASP A 164 -11.30 -5.87 -16.69
CA ASP A 164 -10.87 -7.23 -16.37
C ASP A 164 -9.39 -7.32 -15.97
N LEU A 165 -8.95 -6.39 -15.11
CA LEU A 165 -7.55 -6.34 -14.69
C LEU A 165 -7.14 -7.67 -14.02
N ASP A 166 -6.03 -8.22 -14.51
CA ASP A 166 -5.44 -9.48 -14.06
C ASP A 166 -6.41 -10.68 -14.10
N GLY A 167 -7.38 -10.68 -15.03
CA GLY A 167 -8.29 -11.79 -15.26
C GLY A 167 -9.21 -12.07 -14.07
N GLY A 168 -10.07 -11.10 -13.74
CA GLY A 168 -11.09 -11.22 -12.72
C GLY A 168 -10.62 -10.97 -11.28
N ALA A 169 -9.50 -10.27 -11.06
CA ALA A 169 -9.00 -10.02 -9.71
C ALA A 169 -10.01 -9.32 -8.79
N VAL A 170 -10.71 -8.30 -9.31
CA VAL A 170 -11.76 -7.60 -8.55
C VAL A 170 -12.94 -8.52 -8.24
N ALA A 171 -13.33 -9.36 -9.20
CA ALA A 171 -14.40 -10.34 -9.01
C ALA A 171 -14.02 -11.35 -7.90
N ALA A 172 -12.77 -11.80 -7.88
CA ALA A 172 -12.25 -12.68 -6.84
C ALA A 172 -12.21 -11.98 -5.47
N LEU A 173 -11.86 -10.69 -5.42
CA LEU A 173 -11.87 -9.90 -4.20
C LEU A 173 -13.29 -9.73 -3.65
N LEU A 174 -14.23 -9.26 -4.47
CA LEU A 174 -15.56 -8.87 -4.02
C LEU A 174 -16.63 -9.94 -4.20
N GLY A 175 -16.27 -11.10 -4.75
CA GLY A 175 -17.16 -12.23 -5.02
C GLY A 175 -18.07 -12.07 -6.22
N GLY A 176 -17.88 -11.05 -7.07
CA GLY A 176 -18.72 -10.77 -8.23
C GLY A 176 -18.55 -9.34 -8.78
N GLY A 177 -19.32 -9.01 -9.82
CA GLY A 177 -19.33 -7.68 -10.45
C GLY A 177 -20.17 -6.65 -9.69
N PRO A 178 -20.06 -5.35 -10.05
CA PRO A 178 -20.77 -4.26 -9.38
C PRO A 178 -22.30 -4.36 -9.52
N ALA A 179 -22.81 -4.98 -10.59
CA ALA A 179 -24.24 -5.22 -10.75
C ALA A 179 -24.77 -6.33 -9.82
N GLU A 180 -23.93 -7.30 -9.46
CA GLU A 180 -24.31 -8.44 -8.61
C GLU A 180 -24.15 -8.10 -7.12
N HIS A 181 -23.15 -7.28 -6.79
CA HIS A 181 -22.78 -6.94 -5.42
C HIS A 181 -22.58 -5.43 -5.21
N PRO A 182 -23.59 -4.58 -5.51
CA PRO A 182 -23.44 -3.11 -5.45
C PRO A 182 -23.00 -2.62 -4.06
N ASP A 183 -23.55 -3.21 -2.98
CA ASP A 183 -23.20 -2.83 -1.60
C ASP A 183 -21.71 -3.09 -1.27
N ARG A 184 -21.09 -4.11 -1.87
CA ARG A 184 -19.68 -4.42 -1.65
C ARG A 184 -18.78 -3.41 -2.35
N TYR A 185 -19.15 -2.98 -3.56
CA TYR A 185 -18.42 -1.92 -4.26
C TYR A 185 -18.59 -0.58 -3.55
N ALA A 186 -19.80 -0.22 -3.12
CA ALA A 186 -20.04 0.99 -2.33
C ALA A 186 -19.21 1.04 -1.04
N ALA A 187 -18.96 -0.11 -0.41
CA ALA A 187 -18.17 -0.22 0.81
C ALA A 187 -16.66 -0.35 0.59
N ALA A 188 -16.20 -0.94 -0.52
CA ALA A 188 -14.78 -1.26 -0.72
C ALA A 188 -14.08 -0.32 -1.70
N ASP A 189 -14.79 0.21 -2.69
CA ASP A 189 -14.21 0.95 -3.80
C ASP A 189 -13.78 2.36 -3.38
N PRO A 190 -12.49 2.71 -3.40
CA PRO A 190 -12.04 4.06 -3.08
C PRO A 190 -12.79 5.13 -3.87
N ARG A 191 -13.21 4.85 -5.11
CA ARG A 191 -13.95 5.78 -5.97
C ARG A 191 -15.30 6.20 -5.40
N GLU A 192 -15.93 5.35 -4.61
CA GLU A 192 -17.23 5.58 -3.94
C GLU A 192 -17.05 6.18 -2.53
N LEU A 193 -15.82 6.17 -2.01
CA LEU A 193 -15.49 6.60 -0.65
C LEU A 193 -14.93 8.02 -0.56
N VAL A 194 -14.94 8.76 -1.67
CA VAL A 194 -14.53 10.17 -1.75
C VAL A 194 -15.62 11.11 -1.19
N PRO A 195 -15.28 12.31 -0.67
CA PRO A 195 -13.94 12.89 -0.58
C PRO A 195 -13.08 12.27 0.53
N LEU A 196 -11.79 12.09 0.23
CA LEU A 196 -10.83 11.60 1.22
C LEU A 196 -10.35 12.78 2.08
N ARG A 197 -10.32 12.60 3.40
CA ARG A 197 -9.86 13.65 4.35
C ARG A 197 -8.39 13.51 4.74
N THR A 198 -7.79 12.37 4.41
CA THR A 198 -6.42 12.04 4.74
C THR A 198 -5.52 12.50 3.61
N ARG A 199 -4.52 13.33 3.93
CA ARG A 199 -3.54 13.78 2.96
C ARG A 199 -2.90 12.61 2.23
N THR A 200 -3.01 12.63 0.91
CA THR A 200 -2.62 11.51 0.05
C THR A 200 -1.84 11.99 -1.17
N VAL A 201 -0.71 11.33 -1.42
CA VAL A 201 0.07 11.51 -2.64
C VAL A 201 -0.01 10.21 -3.43
N ILE A 202 -0.50 10.29 -4.66
CA ILE A 202 -0.47 9.21 -5.62
C ILE A 202 0.75 9.40 -6.52
N VAL A 203 1.57 8.38 -6.70
CA VAL A 203 2.64 8.35 -7.71
C VAL A 203 2.30 7.26 -8.70
N HIS A 204 2.25 7.57 -10.00
CA HIS A 204 1.83 6.62 -11.02
C HIS A 204 2.71 6.73 -12.28
N GLY A 205 3.19 5.60 -12.78
CA GLY A 205 3.91 5.53 -14.05
C GLY A 205 2.98 5.61 -15.26
N VAL A 206 3.29 6.47 -16.24
CA VAL A 206 2.43 6.60 -17.44
C VAL A 206 2.52 5.37 -18.35
N GLN A 207 3.59 4.58 -18.26
CA GLN A 207 3.80 3.35 -19.03
C GLN A 207 3.26 2.11 -18.30
N ASP A 208 2.54 2.27 -17.21
CA ASP A 208 1.91 1.17 -16.46
C ASP A 208 0.94 0.38 -17.34
N GLN A 209 1.20 -0.93 -17.45
CA GLN A 209 0.36 -1.87 -18.20
C GLN A 209 -0.48 -2.78 -17.29
N GLN A 210 -0.33 -2.68 -15.97
CA GLN A 210 -1.07 -3.48 -14.99
C GLN A 210 -2.28 -2.70 -14.48
N VAL A 211 -2.06 -1.44 -14.13
CA VAL A 211 -3.11 -0.51 -13.67
C VAL A 211 -2.99 0.74 -14.54
N PRO A 212 -3.95 1.01 -15.45
CA PRO A 212 -3.87 2.20 -16.28
C PRO A 212 -3.86 3.49 -15.45
N VAL A 213 -2.98 4.44 -15.78
CA VAL A 213 -2.88 5.75 -15.11
C VAL A 213 -4.21 6.53 -15.09
N THR A 214 -5.12 6.23 -16.03
CA THR A 214 -6.47 6.79 -16.08
C THR A 214 -7.29 6.51 -14.82
N ILE A 215 -7.06 5.39 -14.13
CA ILE A 215 -7.70 5.09 -12.84
C ILE A 215 -7.29 6.13 -11.79
N SER A 216 -5.99 6.44 -11.68
CA SER A 216 -5.51 7.46 -10.74
C SER A 216 -5.91 8.88 -11.13
N ARG A 217 -5.95 9.20 -12.43
CA ARG A 217 -6.47 10.49 -12.92
C ARG A 217 -7.94 10.68 -12.55
N GLY A 218 -8.77 9.66 -12.81
CA GLY A 218 -10.20 9.68 -12.49
C GLY A 218 -10.46 9.79 -10.99
N TYR A 219 -9.73 9.02 -10.18
CA TYR A 219 -9.81 9.10 -8.73
C TYR A 219 -9.41 10.48 -8.20
N THR A 220 -8.26 11.02 -8.63
CA THR A 220 -7.76 12.33 -8.15
C THR A 220 -8.72 13.47 -8.50
N ALA A 221 -9.35 13.42 -9.68
CA ALA A 221 -10.37 14.40 -10.08
C ALA A 221 -11.62 14.38 -9.17
N ALA A 222 -11.92 13.25 -8.54
CA ALA A 222 -13.07 13.08 -7.65
C ALA A 222 -12.75 13.19 -6.16
N ALA A 223 -11.51 12.92 -5.74
CA ALA A 223 -11.13 12.74 -4.34
C ALA A 223 -11.01 14.04 -3.52
N GLY A 224 -10.88 15.18 -4.18
CA GLY A 224 -10.77 16.50 -3.54
C GLY A 224 -9.34 16.93 -3.25
N ALA A 225 -9.19 18.07 -2.55
CA ALA A 225 -7.91 18.78 -2.41
C ALA A 225 -6.83 18.05 -1.60
N GLU A 226 -7.21 17.07 -0.79
CA GLU A 226 -6.27 16.26 0.01
C GLU A 226 -5.49 15.24 -0.82
N VAL A 227 -5.92 14.97 -2.06
CA VAL A 227 -5.30 13.98 -2.94
C VAL A 227 -4.58 14.69 -4.08
N SER A 228 -3.30 14.36 -4.25
CA SER A 228 -2.46 14.85 -5.35
C SER A 228 -1.93 13.68 -6.18
N LEU A 229 -1.69 13.92 -7.47
CA LEU A 229 -1.15 12.94 -8.41
C LEU A 229 0.19 13.41 -8.99
N VAL A 230 1.20 12.56 -8.90
CA VAL A 230 2.51 12.70 -9.53
C VAL A 230 2.64 11.63 -10.61
N GLU A 231 2.60 12.05 -11.87
CA GLU A 231 2.79 11.15 -13.01
C GLU A 231 4.26 11.07 -13.40
N LEU A 232 4.75 9.86 -13.69
CA LEU A 232 6.11 9.60 -14.14
C LEU A 232 6.08 9.10 -15.60
N PRO A 233 6.43 9.95 -16.59
CA PRO A 233 6.22 9.64 -18.02
C PRO A 233 6.88 8.35 -18.54
N GLU A 234 8.02 7.97 -17.96
CA GLU A 234 8.84 6.84 -18.41
C GLU A 234 8.83 5.67 -17.41
N CYS A 235 7.97 5.71 -16.39
CA CYS A 235 7.88 4.65 -15.39
C CYS A 235 6.77 3.67 -15.76
N GLU A 236 7.06 2.38 -15.62
CA GLU A 236 6.06 1.31 -15.63
C GLU A 236 5.63 0.97 -14.19
N HIS A 237 4.90 -0.14 -14.00
CA HIS A 237 4.23 -0.48 -12.73
C HIS A 237 5.18 -0.77 -11.56
N PHE A 238 6.31 -1.44 -11.81
CA PHE A 238 7.20 -1.97 -10.78
C PHE A 238 8.36 -1.04 -10.41
N GLY A 239 8.71 -0.10 -11.29
CA GLY A 239 9.73 0.92 -11.03
C GLY A 239 9.42 1.74 -9.78
N LEU A 240 8.15 1.90 -9.43
CA LEU A 240 7.70 2.58 -8.22
C LEU A 240 8.14 1.88 -6.91
N ILE A 241 8.34 0.56 -6.93
CA ILE A 241 8.77 -0.22 -5.76
C ILE A 241 10.25 -0.66 -5.84
N ASP A 242 10.96 -0.21 -6.87
CA ASP A 242 12.37 -0.53 -7.08
C ASP A 242 13.29 0.62 -6.63
N PRO A 243 14.03 0.46 -5.52
CA PRO A 243 15.04 1.42 -5.06
C PRO A 243 16.17 1.74 -6.05
N GLU A 244 16.38 0.92 -7.09
CA GLU A 244 17.38 1.14 -8.13
C GLU A 244 16.79 1.83 -9.38
N SER A 245 15.49 2.07 -9.42
CA SER A 245 14.83 2.69 -10.57
C SER A 245 15.02 4.21 -10.62
N ALA A 246 14.80 4.78 -11.80
CA ALA A 246 14.73 6.23 -12.00
C ALA A 246 13.55 6.88 -11.24
N ALA A 247 12.54 6.12 -10.84
CA ALA A 247 11.39 6.62 -10.08
C ALA A 247 11.70 6.79 -8.58
N TRP A 248 12.70 6.09 -8.05
CA TRP A 248 12.97 6.04 -6.61
C TRP A 248 13.12 7.40 -5.92
N PRO A 249 13.83 8.40 -6.49
CA PRO A 249 13.90 9.73 -5.90
C PRO A 249 12.51 10.37 -5.71
N ARG A 250 11.59 10.17 -6.67
CA ARG A 250 10.22 10.73 -6.59
C ARG A 250 9.39 10.05 -5.50
N VAL A 251 9.53 8.74 -5.33
CA VAL A 251 8.87 7.99 -4.26
C VAL A 251 9.36 8.47 -2.88
N ARG A 252 10.67 8.66 -2.73
CA ARG A 252 11.27 9.20 -1.50
C ARG A 252 10.80 10.62 -1.19
N ASP A 253 10.78 11.50 -2.18
CA ASP A 253 10.33 12.88 -2.02
C ASP A 253 8.85 12.93 -1.64
N ALA A 254 8.01 12.11 -2.28
CA ALA A 254 6.59 11.99 -1.96
C ALA A 254 6.38 11.53 -0.50
N LEU A 255 7.07 10.47 -0.07
CA LEU A 255 7.00 10.00 1.32
C LEU A 255 7.48 11.07 2.31
N GLN A 256 8.58 11.74 1.99
CA GLN A 256 9.13 12.79 2.85
C GLN A 256 8.18 14.00 2.94
N SER A 257 7.46 14.33 1.88
CA SER A 257 6.46 15.42 1.89
C SER A 257 5.37 15.16 2.92
N LEU A 258 4.90 13.91 3.03
CA LEU A 258 3.86 13.49 3.99
C LEU A 258 4.30 13.65 5.46
N HIS A 259 5.61 13.74 5.71
CA HIS A 259 6.16 13.94 7.04
C HIS A 259 6.46 15.40 7.38
N LYS A 260 6.83 16.24 6.40
CA LYS A 260 7.28 17.62 6.63
C LYS A 260 6.14 18.63 6.83
N ASP A 261 4.96 18.37 6.27
CA ASP A 261 3.84 19.33 6.30
C ASP A 261 2.92 19.13 7.52
N GLN A 262 3.50 18.81 8.68
CA GLN A 262 2.84 18.74 9.99
C GLN A 262 3.67 19.53 11.02
#